data_AF-A0A7J5YSI6-F1
#
_entry.id   AF-A0A7J5YSI6-F1
#
_cell.length_a   1.000
_cell.length_b   1.000
_cell.length_c   1.000
_cell.angle_alpha   90.00
_cell.angle_beta   90.00
_cell.angle_gamma   90.00
#
_symmetry.space_group_name_H-M   'P 1'
#
loop_
_entity.id
_entity.type
_entity.pdbx_description
1 polymer ?
#
loop_
_entity_poly.entity_id
_entity_poly.type
_entity_poly.pdbx_seq_one_letter_code
_entity_poly.pdbx_strand_id
1 'polypeptide(L)'
;MVLFPPSSASRFTSKEKAEESLSVAPQDDTEASTSPHNLSLMIYVLPASPTALKARLNEALARVESLERERKNAMAREKRAKTTVRSLLGDLREKNLINEELKERLDFYSDLQIDFKAKQGHEYSKDHREFALTLHLHGPKAYKYLRETKNVPLPHPHTLQRWLCSVDGKPGLNKMMLDMLERRCQEDQATYGCVALMLDAMAIRKHYSPRLM
;
A
#
# COMPACT_ATOMS: atom_id res chain seq x y z
N MET A 1 1.44 -46.86 23.38
CA MET A 1 2.61 -46.17 23.98
C MET A 1 2.95 -44.98 23.10
N VAL A 2 2.87 -43.81 23.70
CA VAL A 2 3.06 -42.49 23.10
C VAL A 2 4.55 -42.16 23.17
N LEU A 3 5.19 -41.83 22.05
CA LEU A 3 6.43 -41.06 22.06
C LEU A 3 6.66 -40.40 20.69
N PHE A 4 6.31 -39.11 20.64
CA PHE A 4 6.78 -38.15 19.65
C PHE A 4 8.29 -37.91 19.83
N PRO A 5 9.07 -37.77 18.75
CA PRO A 5 10.31 -36.99 18.76
C PRO A 5 10.03 -35.52 18.35
N PRO A 6 10.88 -34.57 18.76
CA PRO A 6 10.47 -33.19 18.96
C PRO A 6 10.51 -32.32 17.69
N SER A 7 9.55 -31.40 17.70
CA SER A 7 9.41 -30.21 16.87
C SER A 7 10.69 -29.38 16.77
N SER A 8 11.21 -29.21 15.56
CA SER A 8 12.16 -28.15 15.21
C SER A 8 11.38 -26.84 14.98
N ALA A 9 11.10 -26.16 16.09
CA ALA A 9 10.56 -24.81 16.09
C ALA A 9 11.62 -23.81 15.60
N SER A 10 11.42 -23.25 14.41
CA SER A 10 12.18 -22.11 13.91
C SER A 10 11.82 -20.87 14.73
N ARG A 11 12.69 -20.54 15.69
CA ARG A 11 12.54 -19.41 16.62
C ARG A 11 12.92 -18.12 15.90
N PHE A 12 11.93 -17.26 15.65
CA PHE A 12 12.14 -15.86 15.27
C PHE A 12 12.94 -15.16 16.36
N THR A 13 14.14 -14.65 16.03
CA THR A 13 14.88 -13.76 16.91
C THR A 13 14.77 -12.34 16.38
N SER A 14 13.94 -11.55 17.06
CA SER A 14 13.92 -10.09 17.01
C SER A 14 15.30 -9.56 17.43
N LYS A 15 15.93 -8.72 16.60
CA LYS A 15 17.12 -7.97 17.00
C LYS A 15 16.65 -6.65 17.61
N GLU A 16 16.42 -6.70 18.92
CA GLU A 16 16.25 -5.54 19.76
C GLU A 16 17.63 -5.02 20.20
N LYS A 17 17.65 -3.70 20.29
CA LYS A 17 18.77 -2.78 20.50
C LYS A 17 19.35 -2.99 21.90
N ALA A 18 20.63 -3.38 21.99
CA ALA A 18 21.35 -3.43 23.26
C ALA A 18 21.99 -2.07 23.54
N GLU A 19 21.54 -1.47 24.63
CA GLU A 19 22.17 -0.37 25.35
C GLU A 19 23.39 -0.93 26.10
N GLU A 20 24.56 -0.35 25.87
CA GLU A 20 25.77 -0.63 26.65
C GLU A 20 26.00 0.54 27.60
N SER A 21 26.01 0.20 28.90
CA SER A 21 26.06 1.11 30.03
C SER A 21 27.46 1.65 30.30
N LEU A 22 27.53 2.89 30.79
CA LEU A 22 28.72 3.60 31.23
C LEU A 22 29.54 2.82 32.28
N SER A 23 30.87 2.97 32.21
CA SER A 23 31.76 2.95 33.39
C SER A 23 32.95 3.89 33.19
N VAL A 24 32.85 5.03 33.86
CA VAL A 24 33.89 5.83 34.55
C VAL A 24 35.22 6.10 33.83
N ALA A 25 35.42 7.36 33.44
CA ALA A 25 36.75 7.99 33.36
C ALA A 25 36.92 8.97 34.55
N PRO A 26 38.15 9.19 35.07
CA PRO A 26 38.40 10.12 36.17
C PRO A 26 38.17 11.57 35.77
N GLN A 27 37.61 12.34 36.71
CA GLN A 27 37.49 13.79 36.67
C GLN A 27 38.88 14.44 36.72
N ASP A 28 39.06 15.49 35.92
CA ASP A 28 39.92 16.61 36.29
C ASP A 28 39.17 17.90 35.93
N ASP A 29 39.06 18.76 36.94
CA ASP A 29 38.25 19.95 36.97
C ASP A 29 38.85 21.08 36.13
N THR A 30 38.02 21.85 35.42
CA THR A 30 38.27 23.29 35.23
C THR A 30 36.93 24.00 34.96
N GLU A 31 36.48 24.76 35.95
CA GLU A 31 35.40 25.74 35.84
C GLU A 31 35.73 26.82 34.80
N ALA A 32 34.80 27.14 33.90
CA ALA A 32 34.69 28.47 33.28
C ALA A 32 33.30 28.73 32.69
N SER A 33 32.48 29.45 33.46
CA SER A 33 31.49 30.47 33.05
C SER A 33 30.89 30.40 31.62
N THR A 34 29.68 29.89 31.48
CA THR A 34 28.87 29.98 30.25
C THR A 34 28.29 31.38 30.05
N SER A 35 28.96 32.17 29.21
CA SER A 35 28.40 33.39 28.59
C SER A 35 27.42 33.03 27.46
N PRO A 36 26.32 33.81 27.23
CA PRO A 36 25.35 33.57 26.16
C PRO A 36 25.92 33.64 24.74
N HIS A 37 27.18 34.06 24.58
CA HIS A 37 27.86 34.15 23.29
C HIS A 37 28.34 32.81 22.71
N ASN A 38 28.30 31.71 23.48
CA ASN A 38 28.87 30.43 23.04
C ASN A 38 27.95 29.61 22.10
N LEU A 39 26.64 29.89 22.06
CA LEU A 39 25.74 29.23 21.10
C LEU A 39 26.00 29.66 19.64
N SER A 40 26.55 30.86 19.43
CA SER A 40 26.83 31.36 18.07
C SER A 40 28.03 30.69 17.42
N LEU A 41 29.01 30.24 18.22
CA LEU A 41 30.24 29.61 17.74
C LEU A 41 30.09 28.11 17.44
N MET A 42 29.14 27.43 18.09
CA MET A 42 28.88 26.00 17.85
C MET A 42 28.30 25.71 16.46
N ILE A 43 27.67 26.69 15.81
CA ILE A 43 27.09 26.54 14.47
C ILE A 43 28.17 26.50 13.37
N TYR A 44 29.36 27.03 13.63
CA TYR A 44 30.47 27.15 12.67
C TYR A 44 31.63 26.19 12.93
N VAL A 45 31.46 25.14 13.75
CA VAL A 45 32.54 24.17 14.01
C VAL A 45 32.74 23.27 12.79
N LEU A 46 33.55 23.74 11.84
CA LEU A 46 34.09 22.91 10.76
C LEU A 46 35.06 21.88 11.36
N PRO A 47 35.04 20.61 10.91
CA PRO A 47 36.02 19.62 11.35
C PRO A 47 37.43 20.14 11.12
N ALA A 48 38.28 20.01 12.15
CA ALA A 48 39.55 20.72 12.29
C ALA A 48 40.63 20.40 11.23
N SER A 49 40.34 19.54 10.25
CA SER A 49 41.29 19.15 9.21
C SER A 49 40.75 19.37 7.80
N PRO A 50 41.51 20.02 6.88
CA PRO A 50 41.15 20.15 5.48
C PRO A 50 40.85 18.83 4.76
N THR A 51 41.45 17.72 5.20
CA THR A 51 41.19 16.39 4.63
C THR A 51 39.82 15.85 5.04
N ALA A 52 39.39 16.10 6.28
CA ALA A 52 38.07 15.71 6.78
C ALA A 52 36.95 16.46 6.05
N LEU A 53 37.16 17.74 5.73
CA LEU A 53 36.23 18.54 4.91
C LEU A 53 36.10 18.01 3.48
N LYS A 54 37.23 17.71 2.83
CA LYS A 54 37.24 17.13 1.48
C LYS A 54 36.55 15.77 1.45
N ALA A 55 36.78 14.92 2.45
CA ALA A 55 36.13 13.62 2.55
C ALA A 55 34.60 13.75 2.66
N ARG A 56 34.10 14.63 3.54
CA ARG A 56 32.65 14.90 3.67
C ARG A 56 32.03 15.46 2.39
N LEU A 57 32.75 16.33 1.66
CA LEU A 57 32.29 16.85 0.38
C LEU A 57 32.16 15.73 -0.66
N ASN A 58 33.19 14.88 -0.80
CA ASN A 58 33.16 13.76 -1.73
C ASN A 58 32.07 12.74 -1.39
N GLU A 59 31.86 12.46 -0.10
CA GLU A 59 30.76 11.60 0.36
C GLU A 59 29.39 12.20 0.00
N ALA A 60 29.20 13.50 0.24
CA ALA A 60 27.97 14.20 -0.11
C ALA A 60 27.71 14.17 -1.63
N LEU A 61 28.75 14.39 -2.45
CA LEU A 61 28.66 14.30 -3.91
C LEU A 61 28.30 12.87 -4.36
N ALA A 62 28.95 11.84 -3.81
CA ALA A 62 28.63 10.45 -4.11
C ALA A 62 27.18 10.08 -3.72
N ARG A 63 26.69 10.63 -2.59
CA ARG A 63 25.30 10.46 -2.16
C ARG A 63 24.32 11.11 -3.12
N VAL A 64 24.61 12.32 -3.60
CA VAL A 64 23.77 13.00 -4.62
C VAL A 64 23.72 12.18 -5.90
N GLU A 65 24.85 11.72 -6.44
CA GLU A 65 24.86 10.89 -7.65
C GLU A 65 24.09 9.58 -7.46
N SER A 66 24.23 8.94 -6.29
CA SER A 66 23.47 7.72 -5.96
C SER A 66 21.97 7.97 -5.96
N LEU A 67 21.52 9.03 -5.30
CA LEU A 67 20.11 9.41 -5.24
C LEU A 67 19.57 9.81 -6.61
N GLU A 68 20.36 10.49 -7.45
CA GLU A 68 19.97 10.81 -8.82
C GLU A 68 19.77 9.55 -9.67
N ARG A 69 20.68 8.57 -9.55
CA ARG A 69 20.54 7.27 -10.20
C ARG A 69 19.29 6.53 -9.70
N GLU A 70 19.06 6.52 -8.39
CA GLU A 70 17.87 5.90 -7.80
C GLU A 70 16.58 6.57 -8.28
N ARG A 71 16.52 7.91 -8.31
CA ARG A 71 15.40 8.67 -8.85
C ARG A 71 15.14 8.33 -10.31
N LYS A 72 16.17 8.33 -11.17
CA LYS A 72 16.04 7.96 -12.58
C LYS A 72 15.51 6.54 -12.74
N ASN A 73 16.02 5.60 -11.95
CA ASN A 73 15.54 4.21 -11.95
C ASN A 73 14.10 4.10 -11.46
N ALA A 74 13.70 4.84 -10.43
CA ALA A 74 12.33 4.89 -9.93
C ALA A 74 11.37 5.44 -11.00
N MET A 75 11.70 6.56 -11.65
CA MET A 75 10.91 7.11 -12.75
C MET A 75 10.77 6.13 -13.91
N ALA A 76 11.84 5.39 -14.24
CA ALA A 76 11.79 4.36 -15.28
C ALA A 76 10.86 3.19 -14.90
N ARG A 77 10.83 2.79 -13.61
CA ARG A 77 9.89 1.77 -13.11
C ARG A 77 8.44 2.24 -13.21
N GLU A 78 8.17 3.45 -12.73
CA GLU A 78 6.86 4.09 -12.84
C GLU A 78 6.36 4.13 -14.29
N LYS A 79 7.20 4.62 -15.21
CA LYS A 79 6.84 4.71 -16.63
C LYS A 79 6.52 3.36 -17.25
N ARG A 80 7.24 2.30 -16.85
CA ARG A 80 6.97 0.92 -17.28
C ARG A 80 5.65 0.41 -16.72
N ALA A 81 5.36 0.66 -15.44
CA ALA A 81 4.10 0.27 -14.82
C ALA A 81 2.90 0.92 -15.54
N LYS A 82 2.93 2.25 -15.75
CA LYS A 82 1.88 2.99 -16.46
C LYS A 82 1.68 2.50 -17.89
N THR A 83 2.77 2.25 -18.62
CA THR A 83 2.70 1.71 -19.98
C THR A 83 2.10 0.30 -20.00
N THR A 84 2.41 -0.52 -19.00
CA THR A 84 1.84 -1.87 -18.87
C THR A 84 0.32 -1.79 -18.65
N VAL A 85 -0.15 -0.99 -17.69
CA VAL A 85 -1.59 -0.80 -17.45
C VAL A 85 -2.31 -0.35 -18.73
N ARG A 86 -1.80 0.69 -19.40
CA ARG A 86 -2.39 1.19 -20.65
C ARG A 86 -2.46 0.13 -21.75
N SER A 87 -1.42 -0.70 -21.88
CA SER A 87 -1.42 -1.82 -22.84
C SER A 87 -2.50 -2.84 -22.51
N LEU A 88 -2.66 -3.22 -21.24
CA LEU A 88 -3.69 -4.19 -20.83
C LEU A 88 -5.11 -3.64 -21.05
N LEU A 89 -5.32 -2.35 -20.77
CA LEU A 89 -6.58 -1.66 -21.04
C LEU A 89 -6.90 -1.64 -22.55
N GLY A 90 -5.89 -1.35 -23.38
CA GLY A 90 -5.99 -1.42 -24.84
C GLY A 90 -6.39 -2.83 -25.32
N ASP A 91 -5.66 -3.86 -24.87
CA ASP A 91 -5.95 -5.26 -25.19
C ASP A 91 -7.40 -5.65 -24.87
N LEU A 92 -7.89 -5.21 -23.71
CA LEU A 92 -9.25 -5.53 -23.27
C LEU A 92 -10.32 -4.80 -24.10
N ARG A 93 -10.04 -3.56 -24.54
CA ARG A 93 -10.91 -2.81 -25.46
C ARG A 93 -10.96 -3.46 -26.84
N GLU A 94 -9.81 -3.84 -27.39
CA GLU A 94 -9.72 -4.52 -28.69
C GLU A 94 -10.49 -5.84 -28.71
N LYS A 95 -10.49 -6.57 -27.58
CA LYS A 95 -11.22 -7.83 -27.44
C LYS A 95 -12.70 -7.65 -27.08
N ASN A 96 -13.21 -6.43 -26.97
CA ASN A 96 -14.58 -6.11 -26.53
C ASN A 96 -14.97 -6.81 -25.21
N LEU A 97 -14.02 -6.93 -24.28
CA LEU A 97 -14.24 -7.59 -22.98
C LEU A 97 -14.72 -6.62 -21.88
N ILE A 98 -14.84 -5.33 -22.22
CA ILE A 98 -15.18 -4.23 -21.31
C ILE A 98 -16.43 -3.53 -21.85
N ASN A 99 -17.40 -3.22 -20.99
CA ASN A 99 -18.54 -2.33 -21.32
C ASN A 99 -18.16 -0.85 -21.09
N GLU A 100 -18.98 0.10 -21.56
CA GLU A 100 -18.64 1.53 -21.40
C GLU A 100 -18.49 1.96 -19.94
N GLU A 101 -19.34 1.46 -19.05
CA GLU A 101 -19.27 1.74 -17.60
C GLU A 101 -17.95 1.24 -16.97
N LEU A 102 -17.50 0.03 -17.32
CA LEU A 102 -16.24 -0.51 -16.83
C LEU A 102 -15.06 0.24 -17.44
N LYS A 103 -15.16 0.70 -18.68
CA LYS A 103 -14.13 1.47 -19.35
C LYS A 103 -13.87 2.80 -18.64
N GLU A 104 -14.92 3.53 -18.31
CA GLU A 104 -14.80 4.77 -17.52
C GLU A 104 -14.12 4.53 -16.16
N ARG A 105 -14.52 3.46 -15.46
CA ARG A 105 -13.87 3.08 -14.19
C ARG A 105 -12.42 2.67 -14.37
N LEU A 106 -12.08 2.01 -15.48
CA LEU A 106 -10.72 1.55 -15.78
C LEU A 106 -9.79 2.67 -16.21
N ASP A 107 -10.30 3.71 -16.86
CA ASP A 107 -9.52 4.88 -17.28
C ASP A 107 -8.92 5.62 -16.07
N PHE A 108 -9.58 5.64 -14.91
CA PHE A 108 -8.99 6.17 -13.68
C PHE A 108 -7.65 5.50 -13.30
N TYR A 109 -7.51 4.21 -13.64
CA TYR A 109 -6.31 3.44 -13.33
C TYR A 109 -5.20 3.57 -14.39
N SER A 110 -5.44 4.20 -15.54
CA SER A 110 -4.43 4.31 -16.60
C SER A 110 -3.19 5.10 -16.16
N ASP A 111 -3.40 6.06 -15.27
CA ASP A 111 -2.36 6.96 -14.77
C ASP A 111 -1.80 6.53 -13.41
N LEU A 112 -2.37 5.47 -12.82
CA LEU A 112 -1.92 4.90 -11.55
C LEU A 112 -0.71 3.98 -11.74
N GLN A 113 0.18 4.02 -10.76
CA GLN A 113 1.36 3.15 -10.72
C GLN A 113 0.99 1.78 -10.15
N ILE A 114 0.37 0.95 -10.97
CA ILE A 114 0.04 -0.42 -10.58
C ILE A 114 1.22 -1.33 -10.95
N ASP A 115 2.01 -1.67 -9.95
CA ASP A 115 3.08 -2.65 -10.12
C ASP A 115 2.50 -4.07 -10.16
N PHE A 116 2.35 -4.61 -11.37
CA PHE A 116 2.07 -6.02 -11.60
C PHE A 116 3.33 -6.90 -11.44
N LYS A 117 4.32 -6.48 -10.66
CA LYS A 117 5.48 -7.33 -10.34
C LYS A 117 5.24 -7.99 -9.00
N ALA A 118 4.73 -9.22 -9.04
CA ALA A 118 4.58 -10.04 -7.84
C ALA A 118 5.96 -10.32 -7.23
N LYS A 119 6.28 -9.63 -6.12
CA LYS A 119 7.22 -10.19 -5.15
C LYS A 119 6.43 -11.20 -4.33
N GLN A 120 6.77 -12.49 -4.42
CA GLN A 120 6.12 -13.51 -3.60
C GLN A 120 6.20 -13.10 -2.12
N GLY A 121 5.06 -13.08 -1.42
CA GLY A 121 4.98 -12.72 0.00
C GLY A 121 4.75 -11.24 0.31
N HIS A 122 4.67 -10.34 -0.68
CA HIS A 122 4.29 -8.95 -0.42
C HIS A 122 2.77 -8.74 -0.39
N GLU A 123 2.34 -7.87 0.52
CA GLU A 123 0.97 -7.40 0.61
C GLU A 123 0.58 -6.59 -0.65
N TYR A 124 -0.62 -6.82 -1.19
CA TYR A 124 -1.12 -6.09 -2.36
C TYR A 124 -1.36 -4.62 -2.00
N SER A 125 -0.82 -3.71 -2.81
CA SER A 125 -1.10 -2.27 -2.72
C SER A 125 -2.59 -1.99 -2.88
N LYS A 126 -3.09 -0.94 -2.22
CA LYS A 126 -4.50 -0.53 -2.26
C LYS A 126 -4.99 -0.40 -3.71
N ASP A 127 -4.27 0.35 -4.55
CA ASP A 127 -4.65 0.57 -5.96
C ASP A 127 -4.70 -0.73 -6.77
N HIS A 128 -3.82 -1.68 -6.47
CA HIS A 128 -3.82 -3.00 -7.11
C HIS A 128 -5.03 -3.83 -6.66
N ARG A 129 -5.40 -3.76 -5.37
CA ARG A 129 -6.61 -4.43 -4.85
C ARG A 129 -7.86 -3.85 -5.49
N GLU A 130 -7.97 -2.53 -5.52
CA GLU A 130 -9.10 -1.79 -6.09
C GLU A 130 -9.25 -2.12 -7.57
N PHE A 131 -8.16 -2.04 -8.35
CA PHE A 131 -8.16 -2.44 -9.76
C PHE A 131 -8.64 -3.89 -9.96
N ALA A 132 -8.11 -4.84 -9.18
CA ALA A 132 -8.50 -6.24 -9.29
C ALA A 132 -9.97 -6.49 -8.90
N LEU A 133 -10.48 -5.79 -7.88
CA LEU A 133 -11.87 -5.87 -7.45
C LEU A 133 -12.82 -5.24 -8.48
N THR A 134 -12.52 -4.04 -8.97
CA THR A 134 -13.29 -3.36 -10.02
C THR A 134 -13.39 -4.25 -11.26
N LEU A 135 -12.25 -4.82 -11.69
CA LEU A 135 -12.22 -5.69 -12.85
C LEU A 135 -13.04 -6.97 -12.64
N HIS A 136 -12.97 -7.60 -11.46
CA HIS A 136 -13.73 -8.82 -11.18
C HIS A 136 -15.24 -8.59 -11.07
N LEU A 137 -15.65 -7.48 -10.44
CA LEU A 137 -17.06 -7.17 -10.18
C LEU A 137 -17.82 -6.82 -11.45
N HIS A 138 -17.22 -5.98 -12.30
CA HIS A 138 -17.88 -5.44 -13.48
C HIS A 138 -17.49 -6.16 -14.78
N GLY A 139 -16.36 -6.86 -14.80
CA GLY A 139 -15.82 -7.52 -15.99
C GLY A 139 -15.20 -8.89 -15.69
N PRO A 140 -15.95 -9.88 -15.17
CA PRO A 140 -15.40 -11.19 -14.81
C PRO A 140 -14.71 -11.90 -15.99
N LYS A 141 -15.18 -11.66 -17.22
CA LYS A 141 -14.54 -12.15 -18.46
C LYS A 141 -13.19 -11.49 -18.71
N ALA A 142 -13.10 -10.17 -18.54
CA ALA A 142 -11.87 -9.41 -18.65
C ALA A 142 -10.85 -9.83 -17.59
N TYR A 143 -11.30 -10.03 -16.35
CA TYR A 143 -10.46 -10.55 -15.26
C TYR A 143 -9.84 -11.90 -15.60
N LYS A 144 -10.67 -12.84 -16.07
CA LYS A 144 -10.23 -14.18 -16.47
C LYS A 144 -9.22 -14.12 -17.62
N TYR A 145 -9.47 -13.30 -18.62
CA TYR A 145 -8.56 -13.11 -19.76
C TYR A 145 -7.20 -12.54 -19.33
N LEU A 146 -7.16 -11.48 -18.52
CA LEU A 146 -5.90 -10.92 -18.05
C LEU A 146 -5.09 -11.92 -17.23
N ARG A 147 -5.77 -12.68 -16.38
CA ARG A 147 -5.12 -13.67 -15.50
C ARG A 147 -4.63 -14.90 -16.25
N GLU A 148 -5.46 -15.48 -17.11
CA GLU A 148 -5.18 -16.78 -17.74
C GLU A 148 -4.48 -16.64 -19.11
N THR A 149 -4.85 -15.64 -19.91
CA THR A 149 -4.32 -15.49 -21.27
C THR A 149 -3.10 -14.58 -21.32
N LYS A 150 -3.15 -13.44 -20.63
CA LYS A 150 -2.03 -12.47 -20.57
C LYS A 150 -1.06 -12.74 -19.43
N ASN A 151 -1.34 -13.76 -18.61
CA ASN A 151 -0.54 -14.18 -17.45
C ASN A 151 -0.16 -13.01 -16.52
N VAL A 152 -1.07 -12.04 -16.39
CA VAL A 152 -0.90 -10.91 -15.48
C VAL A 152 -1.05 -11.46 -14.05
N PRO A 153 -0.14 -11.13 -13.12
CA PRO A 153 -0.20 -11.58 -11.75
C PRO A 153 -1.32 -10.83 -11.01
N LEU A 154 -2.55 -11.24 -11.29
CA LEU A 154 -3.74 -10.86 -10.56
C LEU A 154 -3.98 -11.84 -9.41
N PRO A 155 -4.61 -11.39 -8.31
CA PRO A 155 -5.00 -12.25 -7.20
C PRO A 155 -5.78 -13.49 -7.66
N HIS A 156 -5.86 -14.52 -6.82
CA HIS A 156 -6.82 -15.59 -7.08
C HIS A 156 -8.24 -15.08 -6.79
N PRO A 157 -9.30 -15.51 -7.51
CA PRO A 157 -10.68 -15.12 -7.19
C PRO A 157 -11.07 -15.37 -5.73
N HIS A 158 -10.56 -16.43 -5.11
CA HIS A 158 -10.73 -16.70 -3.68
C HIS A 158 -10.12 -15.62 -2.77
N THR A 159 -9.00 -15.00 -3.18
CA THR A 159 -8.41 -13.86 -2.48
C THR A 159 -9.33 -12.64 -2.56
N LEU A 160 -9.93 -12.39 -3.73
CA LEU A 160 -10.91 -11.31 -3.90
C LEU A 160 -12.14 -11.54 -3.03
N GLN A 161 -12.64 -12.78 -3.00
CA GLN A 161 -13.74 -13.16 -2.12
C GLN A 161 -13.42 -12.85 -0.67
N ARG A 162 -12.23 -13.23 -0.18
CA ARG A 162 -11.81 -12.91 1.20
C ARG A 162 -11.82 -11.39 1.47
N TRP A 163 -11.42 -10.56 0.52
CA TRP A 163 -11.48 -9.09 0.68
C TRP A 163 -12.90 -8.53 0.67
N LEU A 164 -13.83 -9.18 -0.03
CA LEU A 164 -15.24 -8.79 -0.03
C LEU A 164 -15.96 -9.27 1.25
N CYS A 165 -15.63 -10.47 1.74
CA CYS A 165 -16.17 -11.07 2.95
C CYS A 165 -15.83 -10.30 4.24
N SER A 166 -14.81 -9.41 4.23
CA SER A 166 -14.56 -8.55 5.39
C SER A 166 -15.61 -7.47 5.61
N VAL A 167 -16.53 -7.26 4.65
CA VAL A 167 -17.65 -6.33 4.80
C VAL A 167 -18.80 -7.07 5.46
N ASP A 168 -19.37 -6.52 6.55
CA ASP A 168 -20.48 -7.15 7.29
C ASP A 168 -21.71 -7.36 6.37
N GLY A 169 -21.92 -8.62 5.95
CA GLY A 169 -23.09 -9.08 5.18
C GLY A 169 -24.18 -9.72 6.04
N LYS A 170 -24.16 -9.48 7.35
CA LYS A 170 -25.11 -10.07 8.31
C LYS A 170 -26.54 -9.60 8.01
N PRO A 171 -27.55 -10.47 8.24
CA PRO A 171 -28.94 -10.06 8.10
C PRO A 171 -29.26 -8.93 9.08
N GLY A 172 -30.08 -7.97 8.63
CA GLY A 172 -30.43 -6.78 9.40
C GLY A 172 -29.96 -5.49 8.72
N LEU A 173 -29.86 -4.42 9.51
CA LEU A 173 -29.42 -3.11 9.04
C LEU A 173 -27.89 -3.06 8.96
N ASN A 174 -27.36 -2.73 7.79
CA ASN A 174 -25.92 -2.55 7.61
C ASN A 174 -25.50 -1.19 8.21
N LYS A 175 -25.02 -1.23 9.46
CA LYS A 175 -24.58 -0.03 10.19
C LYS A 175 -23.45 0.72 9.47
N MET A 176 -22.50 0.02 8.86
CA MET A 176 -21.41 0.65 8.13
C MET A 176 -21.91 1.49 6.94
N MET A 177 -22.94 1.03 6.23
CA MET A 177 -23.58 1.81 5.17
C MET A 177 -24.30 3.04 5.73
N LEU A 178 -25.00 2.91 6.86
CA LEU A 178 -25.66 4.03 7.52
C LEU A 178 -24.65 5.09 8.00
N ASP A 179 -23.57 4.66 8.66
CA ASP A 179 -22.48 5.55 9.13
C ASP A 179 -21.76 6.24 7.93
N MET A 180 -21.73 5.60 6.75
CA MET A 180 -21.23 6.25 5.53
C MET A 180 -22.19 7.31 5.00
N LEU A 181 -23.49 7.02 4.98
CA LEU A 181 -24.52 7.98 4.56
C LEU A 181 -24.57 9.19 5.49
N GLU A 182 -24.44 8.98 6.81
CA GLU A 182 -24.39 10.05 7.79
C GLU A 182 -23.21 11.00 7.52
N ARG A 183 -22.01 10.47 7.28
CA ARG A 183 -20.83 11.28 6.91
C ARG A 183 -21.05 12.08 5.64
N ARG A 184 -21.67 11.49 4.61
CA ARG A 184 -21.99 12.22 3.37
C ARG A 184 -23.02 13.33 3.57
N CYS A 185 -23.98 13.12 4.46
CA CYS A 185 -24.96 14.14 4.84
C CYS A 185 -24.31 15.31 5.60
N GLN A 186 -23.31 15.03 6.43
CA GLN A 186 -22.51 16.08 7.09
C GLN A 186 -21.66 16.89 6.10
N GLU A 187 -21.16 16.26 5.02
CA GLU A 187 -20.39 16.93 3.97
C GLU A 187 -21.27 17.82 3.06
N ASP A 188 -22.43 17.31 2.65
CA ASP A 188 -23.35 18.03 1.75
C ASP A 188 -24.82 17.80 2.16
N GLN A 189 -25.26 18.61 3.11
CA GLN A 189 -26.62 18.52 3.66
C GLN A 189 -27.70 18.93 2.64
N ALA A 190 -27.37 19.77 1.66
CA ALA A 190 -28.34 20.22 0.66
C ALA A 190 -28.69 19.08 -0.31
N THR A 191 -27.71 18.25 -0.68
CA THR A 191 -27.91 17.11 -1.58
C THR A 191 -28.42 15.87 -0.84
N TYR A 192 -27.94 15.60 0.38
CA TYR A 192 -28.19 14.34 1.10
C TYR A 192 -29.06 14.48 2.35
N GLY A 193 -29.62 15.66 2.65
CA GLY A 193 -30.42 15.92 3.84
C GLY A 193 -31.80 15.24 3.85
N CYS A 194 -32.33 14.87 2.68
CA CYS A 194 -33.59 14.15 2.54
C CYS A 194 -33.39 12.90 1.66
N VAL A 195 -33.76 11.73 2.19
CA VAL A 195 -33.69 10.45 1.47
C VAL A 195 -35.01 9.71 1.59
N ALA A 196 -35.43 9.09 0.49
CA ALA A 196 -36.58 8.18 0.46
C ALA A 196 -36.09 6.73 0.58
N LEU A 197 -36.63 5.98 1.55
CA LEU A 197 -36.36 4.55 1.68
C LEU A 197 -37.45 3.77 0.93
N MET A 198 -37.05 3.08 -0.14
CA MET A 198 -37.92 2.17 -0.89
C MET A 198 -37.53 0.74 -0.58
N LEU A 199 -38.51 -0.09 -0.23
CA LEU A 199 -38.31 -1.49 0.13
C LEU A 199 -39.17 -2.35 -0.81
N ASP A 200 -38.55 -3.37 -1.40
CA ASP A 200 -39.22 -4.40 -2.17
C ASP A 200 -38.69 -5.78 -1.77
N ALA A 201 -39.49 -6.82 -1.93
CA ALA A 201 -39.15 -8.17 -1.54
C ALA A 201 -39.01 -9.08 -2.76
N MET A 202 -37.88 -9.78 -2.86
CA MET A 202 -37.62 -10.75 -3.92
C MET A 202 -37.81 -12.19 -3.43
N ALA A 203 -38.53 -13.01 -4.20
CA ALA A 203 -38.65 -14.43 -3.93
C ALA A 203 -37.35 -15.18 -4.28
N ILE A 204 -36.80 -15.94 -3.33
CA ILE A 204 -35.58 -16.75 -3.49
C ILE A 204 -35.94 -18.24 -3.46
N ARG A 205 -35.23 -19.06 -4.25
CA ARG A 205 -35.45 -20.53 -4.28
C ARG A 205 -35.09 -21.15 -2.93
N LYS A 206 -35.95 -22.04 -2.41
CA LYS A 206 -35.83 -22.64 -1.07
C LYS A 206 -34.55 -23.45 -0.80
N HIS A 207 -33.86 -23.93 -1.84
CA HIS A 207 -32.60 -24.69 -1.72
C HIS A 207 -31.34 -23.81 -1.80
N TYR A 208 -31.49 -22.51 -2.03
CA TYR A 208 -30.38 -21.57 -1.88
C TYR A 208 -30.32 -21.16 -0.41
N SER A 209 -29.42 -21.77 0.35
CA SER A 209 -28.86 -21.06 1.49
C SER A 209 -28.04 -19.91 0.90
N PRO A 210 -28.40 -18.63 1.14
CA PRO A 210 -27.46 -17.56 0.87
C PRO A 210 -26.24 -17.89 1.72
N ARG A 211 -25.15 -18.30 1.07
CA ARG A 211 -23.88 -18.48 1.74
C ARG A 211 -23.55 -17.09 2.24
N LEU A 212 -23.79 -16.84 3.53
CA LEU A 212 -23.33 -15.65 4.22
C LEU A 212 -21.83 -15.58 3.94
N MET A 213 -21.46 -14.60 3.11
CA MET A 213 -20.07 -14.30 2.76
C MET A 213 -19.37 -13.76 3.99
#